data_AF-A0A411MKZ6-F1
#
_entry.id   AF-A0A411MKZ6-F1
#
_cell.length_a   1.000
_cell.length_b   1.000
_cell.length_c   1.000
_cell.angle_alpha   90.00
_cell.angle_beta   90.00
_cell.angle_gamma   90.00
#
_symmetry.space_group_name_H-M   'P 1'
#
loop_
_entity.id
_entity.type
_entity.pdbx_description
1 polymer ?
#
loop_
_entity_poly.entity_id
_entity_poly.type
_entity_poly.pdbx_seq_one_letter_code
_entity_poly.pdbx_strand_id
1 'polypeptide(L)'
;MISARTIGAAVSLALIAWAFWGTYQHGRSTMEAEWQARWAVRDAGDQQAWALEESKARKEEQRRAAAQEEARANAREQEQIAAAGADGADAAGQRMRDEAARYAAVAGKCDADTAAAARSQAATRAAMVLSDLLSRSDARAGELAKAYDRARIAGLACEASYTALGTTRP
;
A
#
# COMPACT_ATOMS: atom_id res chain seq x y z
N MET A 1 7.42 96.36 10.26
CA MET A 1 6.07 96.57 9.69
C MET A 1 5.86 95.53 8.59
N ILE A 2 5.07 94.50 8.84
CA ILE A 2 4.71 93.51 7.82
C ILE A 2 3.73 94.22 6.87
N SER A 3 4.07 94.32 5.59
CA SER A 3 3.20 94.99 4.61
C SER A 3 2.05 94.07 4.20
N ALA A 4 0.91 94.64 3.80
CA ALA A 4 -0.22 93.85 3.30
C ALA A 4 0.18 92.91 2.14
N ARG A 5 1.20 93.27 1.37
CA ARG A 5 1.74 92.47 0.25
C ARG A 5 2.44 91.19 0.72
N THR A 6 3.16 91.23 1.84
CA THR A 6 3.83 90.04 2.40
C THR A 6 2.83 89.06 3.02
N ILE A 7 1.75 89.58 3.61
CA ILE A 7 0.66 88.75 4.13
C ILE A 7 -0.08 88.07 2.98
N GLY A 8 -0.42 88.82 1.92
CA GLY A 8 -1.06 88.27 0.73
C GLY A 8 -0.25 87.16 0.08
N ALA A 9 1.07 87.37 -0.13
CA ALA A 9 1.95 86.35 -0.69
C ALA A 9 2.05 85.08 0.17
N ALA A 10 2.13 85.23 1.50
CA ALA A 10 2.19 84.09 2.42
C ALA A 10 0.88 83.26 2.40
N VAL A 11 -0.28 83.94 2.36
CA VAL A 11 -1.58 83.26 2.25
C VAL A 11 -1.71 82.53 0.91
N SER A 12 -1.29 83.15 -0.20
CA SER A 12 -1.29 82.49 -1.52
C SER A 12 -0.39 81.24 -1.54
N LEU A 13 0.81 81.30 -0.97
CA LEU A 13 1.71 80.15 -0.88
C LEU A 13 1.14 79.03 0.00
N ALA A 14 0.50 79.37 1.12
CA ALA A 14 -0.14 78.39 1.99
C ALA A 14 -1.30 77.66 1.28
N LEU A 15 -2.12 78.39 0.52
CA LEU A 15 -3.20 77.80 -0.27
C LEU A 15 -2.68 76.88 -1.37
N ILE A 16 -1.60 77.27 -2.05
CA ILE A 16 -0.94 76.43 -3.07
C ILE A 16 -0.38 75.15 -2.43
N ALA A 17 0.32 75.27 -1.29
CA ALA A 17 0.85 74.12 -0.57
C ALA A 17 -0.27 73.17 -0.11
N TRP A 18 -1.39 73.70 0.38
CA TRP A 18 -2.54 72.90 0.78
C TRP A 18 -3.20 72.19 -0.41
N ALA A 19 -3.40 72.88 -1.54
CA ALA A 19 -3.93 72.28 -2.75
C ALA A 19 -3.02 71.16 -3.29
N PHE A 20 -1.71 71.41 -3.33
CA PHE A 20 -0.71 70.41 -3.75
C PHE A 20 -0.67 69.21 -2.79
N TRP A 21 -0.77 69.45 -1.49
CA TRP A 21 -0.84 68.37 -0.50
C TRP A 21 -2.09 67.51 -0.69
N GLY A 22 -3.24 68.13 -0.96
CA GLY A 22 -4.50 67.43 -1.23
C GLY A 22 -4.41 66.52 -2.46
N THR A 23 -3.87 67.02 -3.57
CA THR A 23 -3.71 66.21 -4.80
C THR A 23 -2.68 65.11 -4.65
N TYR A 24 -1.59 65.36 -3.93
CA TYR A 24 -0.57 64.35 -3.62
C TYR A 24 -1.14 63.22 -2.75
N GLN A 25 -1.85 63.55 -1.67
CA GLN A 25 -2.48 62.56 -0.79
C GLN A 25 -3.55 61.76 -1.53
N HIS A 26 -4.35 62.43 -2.37
CA HIS A 26 -5.34 61.76 -3.20
C HIS A 26 -4.67 60.74 -4.14
N GLY A 27 -3.64 61.15 -4.89
CA GLY A 27 -2.90 60.26 -5.80
C GLY A 27 -2.19 59.11 -5.08
N ARG A 28 -1.67 59.33 -3.87
CA ARG A 28 -1.13 58.25 -3.04
C ARG A 28 -2.21 57.25 -2.62
N SER A 29 -3.36 57.74 -2.16
CA SER A 29 -4.44 56.88 -1.66
C SER A 29 -5.06 56.02 -2.77
N THR A 30 -5.18 56.57 -3.99
CA THR A 30 -5.67 55.81 -5.14
C THR A 30 -4.66 54.76 -5.58
N MET A 31 -3.37 55.12 -5.66
CA MET A 31 -2.31 54.17 -6.02
C MET A 31 -2.19 53.03 -5.01
N GLU A 32 -2.25 53.35 -3.71
CA GLU A 32 -2.26 52.34 -2.64
C GLU A 32 -3.48 51.42 -2.77
N ALA A 33 -4.69 51.98 -2.95
CA ALA A 33 -5.90 51.19 -3.09
C ALA A 33 -5.88 50.26 -4.31
N GLU A 34 -5.41 50.75 -5.47
CA GLU A 34 -5.24 49.95 -6.68
C GLU A 34 -4.22 48.83 -6.49
N TRP A 35 -3.09 49.13 -5.85
CA TRP A 35 -2.04 48.15 -5.58
C TRP A 35 -2.54 47.07 -4.62
N GLN A 36 -3.13 47.46 -3.48
CA GLN A 36 -3.73 46.56 -2.51
C GLN A 36 -4.80 45.65 -3.15
N ALA A 37 -5.64 46.19 -4.04
CA ALA A 37 -6.62 45.39 -4.77
C ALA A 37 -5.96 44.34 -5.69
N ARG A 38 -4.90 44.70 -6.42
CA ARG A 38 -4.17 43.75 -7.27
C ARG A 38 -3.47 42.67 -6.45
N TRP A 39 -2.87 43.02 -5.33
CA TRP A 39 -2.27 42.06 -4.40
C TRP A 39 -3.32 41.13 -3.79
N ALA A 40 -4.44 41.66 -3.31
CA ALA A 40 -5.50 40.85 -2.75
C ALA A 40 -6.04 39.82 -3.75
N VAL A 41 -6.22 40.19 -5.02
CA VAL A 41 -6.62 39.26 -6.09
C VAL A 41 -5.56 38.19 -6.32
N ARG A 42 -4.27 38.58 -6.36
CA ARG A 42 -3.17 37.64 -6.54
C ARG A 42 -3.05 36.68 -5.36
N ASP A 43 -3.04 37.19 -4.14
CA ASP A 43 -2.91 36.39 -2.92
C ASP A 43 -4.09 35.43 -2.78
N ALA A 44 -5.31 35.87 -3.12
CA ALA A 44 -6.47 34.97 -3.16
C ALA A 44 -6.30 33.85 -4.19
N GLY A 45 -5.78 34.17 -5.38
CA GLY A 45 -5.46 33.18 -6.41
C GLY A 45 -4.36 32.21 -5.98
N ASP A 46 -3.29 32.73 -5.37
CA ASP A 46 -2.19 31.93 -4.84
C ASP A 46 -2.71 31.01 -3.73
N GLN A 47 -3.50 31.50 -2.77
CA GLN A 47 -4.09 30.65 -1.71
C GLN A 47 -4.99 29.54 -2.27
N GLN A 48 -5.79 29.84 -3.30
CA GLN A 48 -6.60 28.82 -3.97
C GLN A 48 -5.74 27.79 -4.69
N ALA A 49 -4.70 28.22 -5.39
CA ALA A 49 -3.77 27.32 -6.08
C ALA A 49 -3.05 26.40 -5.07
N TRP A 50 -2.60 26.96 -3.95
CA TRP A 50 -1.98 26.20 -2.86
C TRP A 50 -2.94 25.18 -2.24
N ALA A 51 -4.17 25.58 -1.93
CA ALA A 51 -5.18 24.67 -1.40
C ALA A 51 -5.53 23.54 -2.38
N LEU A 52 -5.59 23.84 -3.68
CA LEU A 52 -5.82 22.85 -4.72
C LEU A 52 -4.66 21.86 -4.82
N GLU A 53 -3.42 22.34 -4.85
CA GLU A 53 -2.23 21.48 -4.89
C GLU A 53 -2.08 20.63 -3.63
N GLU A 54 -2.34 21.18 -2.44
CA GLU A 54 -2.37 20.38 -1.20
C GLU A 54 -3.44 19.29 -1.29
N SER A 55 -4.64 19.60 -1.77
CA SER A 55 -5.70 18.60 -1.93
C SER A 55 -5.33 17.49 -2.92
N LYS A 56 -4.63 17.83 -4.02
CA LYS A 56 -4.13 16.85 -4.99
C LYS A 56 -3.05 15.97 -4.38
N ALA A 57 -2.08 16.58 -3.68
CA ALA A 57 -1.01 15.85 -3.01
C ALA A 57 -1.56 14.88 -1.95
N ARG A 58 -2.51 15.34 -1.11
CA ARG A 58 -3.21 14.50 -0.13
C ARG A 58 -3.96 13.33 -0.78
N LYS A 59 -4.67 13.57 -1.89
CA LYS A 59 -5.37 12.51 -2.62
C LYS A 59 -4.39 11.48 -3.18
N GLU A 60 -3.26 11.92 -3.69
CA GLU A 60 -2.22 11.03 -4.20
C GLU A 60 -1.56 10.22 -3.08
N GLU A 61 -1.27 10.83 -1.94
CA GLU A 61 -0.79 10.14 -0.73
C GLU A 61 -1.80 9.08 -0.26
N GLN A 62 -3.09 9.44 -0.16
CA GLN A 62 -4.15 8.51 0.23
C GLN A 62 -4.30 7.36 -0.77
N ARG A 63 -4.25 7.65 -2.08
CA ARG A 63 -4.30 6.64 -3.14
C ARG A 63 -3.15 5.64 -3.00
N ARG A 64 -1.91 6.13 -2.80
CA ARG A 64 -0.74 5.29 -2.59
C ARG A 64 -0.86 4.45 -1.32
N ALA A 65 -1.30 5.05 -0.22
CA ALA A 65 -1.50 4.34 1.03
C ALA A 65 -2.56 3.23 0.90
N ALA A 66 -3.70 3.52 0.26
CA ALA A 66 -4.76 2.56 0.02
C ALA A 66 -4.29 1.38 -0.85
N ALA A 67 -3.58 1.66 -1.95
CA ALA A 67 -3.07 0.62 -2.83
C ALA A 67 -2.03 -0.30 -2.14
N GLN A 68 -1.20 0.26 -1.24
CA GLN A 68 -0.26 -0.54 -0.44
C GLN A 68 -0.98 -1.38 0.60
N GLU A 69 -2.02 -0.85 1.23
CA GLU A 69 -2.84 -1.60 2.19
C GLU A 69 -3.59 -2.74 1.52
N GLU A 70 -4.14 -2.52 0.32
CA GLU A 70 -4.78 -3.55 -0.49
C GLU A 70 -3.79 -4.66 -0.88
N ALA A 71 -2.59 -4.30 -1.34
CA ALA A 71 -1.56 -5.28 -1.66
C ALA A 71 -1.18 -6.15 -0.44
N ARG A 72 -1.10 -5.54 0.75
CA ARG A 72 -0.85 -6.26 2.01
C ARG A 72 -2.01 -7.14 2.42
N ALA A 73 -3.25 -6.66 2.31
CA ALA A 73 -4.45 -7.42 2.64
C ALA A 73 -4.56 -8.66 1.75
N ASN A 74 -4.40 -8.48 0.44
CA ASN A 74 -4.42 -9.59 -0.53
C ASN A 74 -3.30 -10.61 -0.24
N ALA A 75 -2.09 -10.15 0.09
CA ALA A 75 -1.01 -11.06 0.47
C ALA A 75 -1.36 -11.88 1.71
N ARG A 76 -1.90 -11.25 2.76
CA ARG A 76 -2.32 -11.93 4.00
C ARG A 76 -3.45 -12.93 3.77
N GLU A 77 -4.42 -12.60 2.91
CA GLU A 77 -5.49 -13.52 2.55
C GLU A 77 -4.93 -14.77 1.84
N GLN A 78 -4.03 -14.57 0.88
CA GLN A 78 -3.38 -15.69 0.18
C GLN A 78 -2.53 -16.54 1.13
N GLU A 79 -1.83 -15.94 2.10
CA GLU A 79 -1.11 -16.68 3.14
C GLU A 79 -2.04 -17.56 3.98
N GLN A 80 -3.22 -17.05 4.36
CA GLN A 80 -4.20 -17.82 5.12
C GLN A 80 -4.76 -18.98 4.31
N ILE A 81 -5.07 -18.76 3.03
CA ILE A 81 -5.55 -19.80 2.12
C ILE A 81 -4.48 -20.88 1.93
N ALA A 82 -3.23 -20.49 1.69
CA ALA A 82 -2.12 -21.43 1.54
C ALA A 82 -1.86 -22.23 2.83
N ALA A 83 -1.92 -21.57 3.99
CA ALA A 83 -1.78 -22.23 5.30
C ALA A 83 -2.91 -23.25 5.53
N ALA A 84 -4.17 -22.86 5.33
CA ALA A 84 -5.31 -23.75 5.47
C ALA A 84 -5.25 -24.93 4.47
N GLY A 85 -4.81 -24.68 3.24
CA GLY A 85 -4.58 -25.72 2.24
C GLY A 85 -3.50 -26.72 2.66
N ALA A 86 -2.39 -26.23 3.21
CA ALA A 86 -1.31 -27.07 3.72
C ALA A 86 -1.76 -27.92 4.92
N ASP A 87 -2.46 -27.33 5.89
CA ASP A 87 -3.00 -28.05 7.04
C ASP A 87 -4.03 -29.11 6.61
N GLY A 88 -4.87 -28.78 5.63
CA GLY A 88 -5.84 -29.70 5.04
C GLY A 88 -5.17 -30.89 4.35
N ALA A 89 -4.08 -30.65 3.60
CA ALA A 89 -3.28 -31.69 2.96
C ALA A 89 -2.58 -32.58 3.99
N ASP A 90 -1.97 -32.00 5.03
CA ASP A 90 -1.32 -32.73 6.11
C ASP A 90 -2.32 -33.63 6.86
N ALA A 91 -3.51 -33.11 7.16
CA ALA A 91 -4.59 -33.88 7.78
C ALA A 91 -5.14 -35.00 6.87
N ALA A 92 -5.31 -34.74 5.57
CA ALA A 92 -5.73 -35.76 4.62
C ALA A 92 -4.68 -36.89 4.50
N GLY A 93 -3.40 -36.54 4.47
CA GLY A 93 -2.29 -37.50 4.46
C GLY A 93 -2.27 -38.37 5.73
N GLN A 94 -2.50 -37.78 6.91
CA GLN A 94 -2.62 -38.53 8.16
C GLN A 94 -3.80 -39.53 8.12
N ARG A 95 -4.99 -39.08 7.72
CA ARG A 95 -6.17 -39.96 7.60
C ARG A 95 -5.93 -41.12 6.63
N MET A 96 -5.27 -40.87 5.50
CA MET A 96 -4.93 -41.91 4.53
C MET A 96 -3.99 -42.96 5.14
N ARG A 97 -2.98 -42.53 5.90
CA ARG A 97 -2.05 -43.44 6.58
C ARG A 97 -2.74 -44.26 7.67
N ASP A 98 -3.62 -43.64 8.46
CA ASP A 98 -4.38 -44.32 9.51
C ASP A 98 -5.30 -45.39 8.92
N GLU A 99 -6.00 -45.07 7.83
CA GLU A 99 -6.90 -46.00 7.15
C GLU A 99 -6.12 -47.15 6.48
N ALA A 100 -4.99 -46.85 5.84
CA ALA A 100 -4.10 -47.88 5.29
C ALA A 100 -3.56 -48.83 6.38
N ALA A 101 -3.18 -48.29 7.55
CA ALA A 101 -2.74 -49.10 8.69
C ALA A 101 -3.86 -50.01 9.22
N ARG A 102 -5.11 -49.51 9.28
CA ARG A 102 -6.28 -50.31 9.64
C ARG A 102 -6.53 -51.45 8.66
N TYR A 103 -6.49 -51.17 7.35
CA TYR A 103 -6.63 -52.20 6.31
C TYR A 103 -5.53 -53.27 6.42
N ALA A 104 -4.28 -52.86 6.61
CA ALA A 104 -3.16 -53.80 6.78
C ALA A 104 -3.34 -54.70 8.02
N ALA A 105 -3.82 -54.15 9.14
CA ALA A 105 -4.08 -54.90 10.36
C ALA A 105 -5.21 -55.92 10.22
N VAL A 106 -6.22 -55.65 9.38
CA VAL A 106 -7.30 -56.59 9.07
C VAL A 106 -6.81 -57.69 8.13
N ALA A 107 -6.09 -57.34 7.06
CA ALA A 107 -5.56 -58.30 6.10
C ALA A 107 -4.56 -59.30 6.74
N GLY A 108 -3.77 -58.85 7.72
CA GLY A 108 -2.82 -59.70 8.44
C GLY A 108 -3.44 -60.78 9.34
N LYS A 109 -4.77 -60.79 9.53
CA LYS A 109 -5.50 -61.79 10.35
C LYS A 109 -5.98 -63.00 9.54
N CYS A 110 -5.79 -63.03 8.22
CA CYS A 110 -6.17 -64.17 7.38
C CYS A 110 -5.07 -65.26 7.40
N ASP A 111 -5.47 -66.52 7.64
CA ASP A 111 -4.55 -67.67 7.68
C ASP A 111 -3.87 -67.87 6.32
N ALA A 112 -2.54 -67.68 6.29
CA ALA A 112 -1.72 -67.85 5.10
C ALA A 112 -0.88 -69.14 5.19
N ASP A 113 -0.86 -69.89 4.09
CA ASP A 113 -0.09 -71.13 3.94
C ASP A 113 1.43 -70.89 4.11
N THR A 114 2.19 -71.87 4.59
CA THR A 114 3.60 -71.67 5.04
C THR A 114 4.55 -71.16 3.93
N ALA A 115 4.37 -71.61 2.69
CA ALA A 115 5.12 -71.11 1.54
C ALA A 115 4.66 -69.71 1.09
N ALA A 116 3.42 -69.34 1.38
CA ALA A 116 2.91 -67.98 1.21
C ALA A 116 3.48 -67.06 2.32
N ALA A 117 3.67 -67.56 3.54
CA ALA A 117 4.29 -66.81 4.65
C ALA A 117 5.76 -66.43 4.39
N ALA A 118 6.55 -67.32 3.78
CA ALA A 118 7.94 -66.99 3.42
C ALA A 118 8.03 -65.93 2.31
N ARG A 119 7.18 -66.01 1.27
CA ARG A 119 7.09 -64.97 0.23
C ARG A 119 6.53 -63.66 0.77
N SER A 120 5.56 -63.73 1.70
CA SER A 120 4.99 -62.54 2.33
C SER A 120 6.01 -61.79 3.18
N GLN A 121 6.94 -62.48 3.84
CA GLN A 121 7.98 -61.82 4.65
C GLN A 121 8.94 -60.95 3.80
N ALA A 122 9.33 -61.41 2.61
CA ALA A 122 10.12 -60.61 1.68
C ALA A 122 9.32 -59.41 1.14
N ALA A 123 8.05 -59.63 0.79
CA ALA A 123 7.15 -58.57 0.34
C ALA A 123 6.90 -57.50 1.43
N THR A 124 6.72 -57.90 2.69
CA THR A 124 6.54 -56.98 3.83
C THR A 124 7.77 -56.11 4.05
N ARG A 125 8.99 -56.66 3.93
CA ARG A 125 10.22 -55.87 4.01
C ARG A 125 10.32 -54.83 2.89
N ALA A 126 9.98 -55.20 1.66
CA ALA A 126 9.95 -54.26 0.53
C ALA A 126 8.88 -53.18 0.73
N ALA A 127 7.69 -53.55 1.21
CA ALA A 127 6.60 -52.62 1.51
C ALA A 127 6.97 -51.61 2.61
N MET A 128 7.68 -52.04 3.67
CA MET A 128 8.16 -51.13 4.72
C MET A 128 9.13 -50.08 4.17
N VAL A 129 10.09 -50.48 3.33
CA VAL A 129 11.06 -49.55 2.71
C VAL A 129 10.37 -48.58 1.76
N LEU A 130 9.44 -49.07 0.92
CA LEU A 130 8.68 -48.22 0.01
C LEU A 130 7.77 -47.24 0.76
N SER A 131 7.18 -47.65 1.88
CA SER A 131 6.37 -46.78 2.74
C SER A 131 7.20 -45.67 3.39
N ASP A 132 8.40 -46.00 3.90
CA ASP A 132 9.33 -44.99 4.43
C ASP A 132 9.78 -43.99 3.35
N LEU A 133 10.16 -44.50 2.17
CA LEU A 133 10.52 -43.66 1.02
C LEU A 133 9.39 -42.74 0.60
N LEU A 134 8.16 -43.26 0.50
CA LEU A 134 6.99 -42.48 0.17
C LEU A 134 6.74 -41.40 1.23
N SER A 135 6.80 -41.76 2.51
CA SER A 135 6.59 -40.80 3.60
C SER A 135 7.62 -39.67 3.59
N ARG A 136 8.90 -39.96 3.33
CA ARG A 136 9.96 -38.96 3.23
C ARG A 136 9.82 -38.10 1.97
N SER A 137 9.41 -38.71 0.85
CA SER A 137 9.16 -38.01 -0.41
C SER A 137 7.99 -37.04 -0.28
N ASP A 138 6.88 -37.49 0.29
CA ASP A 138 5.69 -36.66 0.50
C ASP A 138 5.97 -35.52 1.47
N ALA A 139 6.69 -35.78 2.57
CA ALA A 139 7.11 -34.73 3.49
C ALA A 139 7.97 -33.67 2.79
N ARG A 140 8.90 -34.10 1.92
CA ARG A 140 9.73 -33.16 1.16
C ARG A 140 8.92 -32.38 0.12
N ALA A 141 7.98 -33.03 -0.55
CA ALA A 141 7.08 -32.38 -1.49
C ALA A 141 6.21 -31.32 -0.80
N GLY A 142 5.70 -31.61 0.41
CA GLY A 142 4.94 -30.67 1.22
C GLY A 142 5.76 -29.44 1.64
N GLU A 143 6.99 -29.63 2.09
CA GLU A 143 7.89 -28.51 2.41
C GLU A 143 8.22 -27.64 1.19
N LEU A 144 8.40 -28.27 0.02
CA LEU A 144 8.61 -27.55 -1.23
C LEU A 144 7.36 -26.76 -1.64
N ALA A 145 6.17 -27.36 -1.55
CA ALA A 145 4.90 -26.69 -1.84
C ALA A 145 4.73 -25.45 -0.94
N LYS A 146 4.91 -25.60 0.39
CA LYS A 146 4.88 -24.49 1.35
C LYS A 146 5.87 -23.37 0.98
N ALA A 147 7.08 -23.72 0.54
CA ALA A 147 8.08 -22.74 0.12
C ALA A 147 7.69 -22.02 -1.18
N TYR A 148 7.16 -22.76 -2.17
CA TYR A 148 6.70 -22.19 -3.44
C TYR A 148 5.50 -21.27 -3.26
N ASP A 149 4.54 -21.63 -2.41
CA ASP A 149 3.38 -20.78 -2.11
C ASP A 149 3.83 -19.45 -1.48
N ARG A 150 4.72 -19.50 -0.47
CA ARG A 150 5.29 -18.28 0.12
C ARG A 150 6.04 -17.43 -0.90
N ALA A 151 6.87 -18.05 -1.74
CA ALA A 151 7.62 -17.34 -2.77
C ALA A 151 6.69 -16.68 -3.80
N ARG A 152 5.63 -17.39 -4.21
CA ARG A 152 4.61 -16.88 -5.14
C ARG A 152 3.85 -15.72 -4.52
N ILE A 153 3.37 -15.84 -3.28
CA ILE A 153 2.66 -14.78 -2.57
C ILE A 153 3.54 -13.53 -2.44
N ALA A 154 4.80 -13.70 -2.02
CA ALA A 154 5.75 -12.60 -1.93
C ALA A 154 6.01 -11.93 -3.29
N GLY A 155 6.12 -12.73 -4.36
CA GLY A 155 6.26 -12.23 -5.73
C GLY A 155 5.07 -11.39 -6.18
N LEU A 156 3.85 -11.90 -5.98
CA LEU A 156 2.61 -11.19 -6.32
C LEU A 156 2.46 -9.90 -5.49
N ALA A 157 2.82 -9.93 -4.20
CA ALA A 157 2.80 -8.75 -3.34
C ALA A 157 3.81 -7.69 -3.82
N CYS A 158 5.00 -8.10 -4.26
CA CYS A 158 6.02 -7.22 -4.83
C CYS A 158 5.53 -6.56 -6.11
N GLU A 159 4.97 -7.34 -7.04
CA GLU A 159 4.43 -6.85 -8.31
C GLU A 159 3.28 -5.87 -8.10
N ALA A 160 2.34 -6.20 -7.20
CA ALA A 160 1.23 -5.32 -6.84
C ALA A 160 1.73 -4.00 -6.22
N SER A 161 2.69 -4.09 -5.29
CA SER A 161 3.29 -2.92 -4.64
C SER A 161 4.02 -2.03 -5.65
N TYR A 162 4.73 -2.62 -6.62
CA TYR A 162 5.43 -1.89 -7.67
C TYR A 162 4.44 -1.21 -8.64
N THR A 163 3.40 -1.93 -9.05
CA THR A 163 2.34 -1.39 -9.93
C THR A 163 1.61 -0.22 -9.26
N ALA A 164 1.39 -0.29 -7.94
CA ALA A 164 0.84 0.81 -7.16
C ALA A 164 1.70 2.08 -7.21
N LEU A 165 3.03 1.95 -7.37
CA LEU A 165 3.93 3.09 -7.58
C LEU A 165 3.86 3.63 -9.01
N GLY A 166 3.72 2.76 -10.01
CA GLY A 166 3.81 3.09 -11.44
C GLY A 166 2.56 3.71 -12.08
N THR A 167 1.42 3.74 -11.38
CA THR A 167 0.16 4.30 -11.91
C THR A 167 0.11 5.82 -12.02
N THR A 168 1.23 6.52 -11.77
CA THR A 168 1.41 7.91 -12.20
C THR A 168 1.91 7.95 -13.65
N ARG A 169 1.03 7.74 -14.62
CA ARG A 169 1.25 8.28 -15.97
C ARG A 169 0.05 9.16 -16.31
N PRO A 170 0.25 10.47 -16.58
CA PRO A 170 -0.79 11.32 -17.13
C PRO A 170 -1.23 10.84 -18.51
#